data_AF-A0A6N6WP99-F1
#
_entry.id   AF-A0A6N6WP99-F1
#
_cell.length_a   1.000
_cell.length_b   1.000
_cell.length_c   1.000
_cell.angle_alpha   90.00
_cell.angle_beta   90.00
_cell.angle_gamma   90.00
#
_symmetry.space_group_name_H-M   'P 1'
#
loop_
_entity.id
_entity.type
_entity.pdbx_description
1 polymer ?
#
loop_
_entity_poly.entity_id
_entity_poly.type
_entity_poly.pdbx_seq_one_letter_code
_entity_poly.pdbx_strand_id
1 'polypeptide(L)'
;MGLAECGELLGLPKLTIPAPYSITNMREYLLGDRAGFEAYALRDAEIAVRYALQVRNFCARELMIDRVPATIGAMAVSRFNKTLKENNMSPEVCLGTHIKTRELWLTEIQAFRTIKNPASVPSRELFETFPINCYHGGRNECFMMGVTPSDHWYDYDLAGAYITGLLDILIPDYGNIRLSKNPDDYCGHVMGFALVTFRFPESVPYPSLPVRTDQYGLFFPLSGESWATAPEIELALSLGAEMTIHNGIIVPWICDTSPHN
;
A
#
# COMPACT_ATOMS: atom_id res chain seq x y z
N MET A 1 10.51 8.21 11.04
CA MET A 1 11.18 9.49 11.32
C MET A 1 11.05 9.81 12.80
N GLY A 2 12.18 10.05 13.48
CA GLY A 2 12.24 10.39 14.90
C GLY A 2 12.18 11.90 15.16
N LEU A 3 12.01 12.29 16.43
CA LEU A 3 11.93 13.70 16.82
C LEU A 3 13.23 14.48 16.52
N ALA A 4 14.39 13.82 16.58
CA ALA A 4 15.68 14.43 16.26
C ALA A 4 15.75 14.86 14.79
N GLU A 5 15.35 13.98 13.87
CA GLU A 5 15.29 14.26 12.43
C GLU A 5 14.31 15.41 12.13
N CYS A 6 13.14 15.43 12.80
CA CYS A 6 12.23 16.58 12.72
C CYS A 6 12.91 17.89 13.15
N GLY A 7 13.71 17.85 14.21
CA GLY A 7 14.47 18.99 14.70
C GLY A 7 15.49 19.50 13.66
N GLU A 8 16.21 18.60 13.00
CA GLU A 8 17.16 18.94 11.95
C GLU A 8 16.46 19.61 10.75
N LEU A 9 15.34 19.05 10.29
CA LEU A 9 14.52 19.64 9.21
C LEU A 9 14.02 21.05 9.55
N LEU A 10 13.77 21.34 10.82
CA LEU A 10 13.34 22.64 11.31
C LEU A 10 14.49 23.62 11.57
N GLY A 11 15.75 23.20 11.45
CA GLY A 11 16.91 23.96 11.92
C GLY A 11 16.91 24.19 13.44
N LEU A 12 16.20 23.33 14.18
CA LEU A 12 16.03 23.39 15.63
C LEU A 12 16.45 22.04 16.24
N PRO A 13 17.77 21.76 16.34
CA PRO A 13 18.24 20.45 16.75
C PRO A 13 17.76 20.10 18.16
N LYS A 14 17.51 18.81 18.35
CA LYS A 14 17.12 18.25 19.64
C LYS A 14 18.29 18.33 20.63
N LEU A 15 18.00 18.67 21.89
CA LEU A 15 19.02 18.71 22.93
C LEU A 15 19.46 17.30 23.32
N THR A 16 20.75 17.13 23.57
CA THR A 16 21.33 15.90 24.12
C THR A 16 21.21 15.89 25.63
N ILE A 17 21.02 14.71 26.22
CA ILE A 17 21.05 14.52 27.67
C ILE A 17 22.54 14.40 28.09
N PRO A 18 23.06 15.25 28.97
CA PRO A 18 24.47 15.20 29.37
C PRO A 18 24.73 14.05 30.36
N ALA A 19 25.95 13.50 30.34
CA ALA A 19 26.39 12.53 31.35
C ALA A 19 26.44 13.20 32.75
N PRO A 20 26.11 12.48 33.84
CA PRO A 20 25.84 11.04 33.94
C PRO A 20 24.37 10.64 33.66
N TYR A 21 23.52 11.56 33.22
CA TYR A 21 22.09 11.31 33.04
C TYR A 21 21.77 10.51 31.77
N SER A 22 20.61 9.85 31.76
CA SER A 22 20.15 8.99 30.65
C SER A 22 18.65 9.09 30.43
N ILE A 23 18.23 8.89 29.18
CA ILE A 23 16.80 8.80 28.79
C ILE A 23 16.06 7.68 29.52
N THR A 24 16.78 6.63 29.94
CA THR A 24 16.20 5.50 30.70
C THR A 24 15.91 5.83 32.16
N ASN A 25 16.48 6.91 32.71
CA ASN A 25 16.25 7.35 34.09
C ASN A 25 16.18 8.87 34.22
N MET A 26 15.12 9.44 33.63
CA MET A 26 14.89 10.89 33.60
C MET A 26 14.64 11.52 34.99
N ARG A 27 14.36 10.71 36.02
CA ARG A 27 14.16 11.19 37.39
C ARG A 27 15.46 11.72 38.00
N GLU A 28 16.59 11.06 37.74
CA GLU A 28 17.90 11.52 38.19
C GLU A 28 18.29 12.83 37.50
N TYR A 29 17.96 12.97 36.23
CA TYR A 29 18.19 14.22 35.51
C TYR A 29 17.39 15.38 36.12
N LEU A 30 16.10 15.18 36.37
CA LEU A 30 15.25 16.19 37.01
C LEU A 30 15.76 16.60 38.41
N LEU A 31 16.23 15.64 39.21
CA LEU A 31 16.73 15.91 40.57
C LEU A 31 18.10 16.57 40.57
N GLY A 32 18.98 16.19 39.65
CA GLY A 32 20.36 16.67 39.58
C GLY A 32 20.54 17.98 38.81
N ASP A 33 19.80 18.15 37.70
CA ASP A 33 19.80 19.36 36.88
C ASP A 33 18.40 19.62 36.32
N ARG A 34 17.57 20.25 37.15
CA ARG A 34 16.20 20.62 36.79
C ARG A 34 16.14 21.56 35.59
N ALA A 35 17.07 22.50 35.48
CA ALA A 35 17.06 23.49 34.40
C ALA A 35 17.36 22.83 33.05
N GLY A 36 18.36 21.95 32.99
CA GLY A 36 18.66 21.15 31.80
C GLY A 36 17.51 20.22 31.42
N PHE A 37 16.88 19.57 32.41
CA PHE A 37 15.71 18.71 32.19
C PHE A 37 14.54 19.50 31.58
N GLU A 38 14.19 20.66 32.15
CA GLU A 38 13.12 21.52 31.67
C GLU A 38 13.42 22.04 30.26
N ALA A 39 14.66 22.48 30.00
CA ALA A 39 15.09 22.93 28.67
C ALA A 39 14.99 21.81 27.61
N TYR A 40 15.40 20.59 27.95
CA TYR A 40 15.27 19.41 27.09
C TYR A 40 13.79 19.11 26.78
N ALA A 41 12.93 19.07 27.79
CA ALA A 41 11.51 18.78 27.62
C ALA A 41 10.79 19.88 26.80
N LEU A 42 11.13 21.14 27.05
CA LEU A 42 10.63 22.28 26.27
C LEU A 42 11.06 22.21 24.81
N ARG A 43 12.33 21.86 24.54
CA ARG A 43 12.82 21.69 23.15
C ARG A 43 12.07 20.58 22.42
N ASP A 44 11.85 19.44 23.07
CA ASP A 44 11.12 18.32 22.46
C ASP A 44 9.67 18.72 22.11
N ALA A 45 8.98 19.39 23.03
CA ALA A 45 7.63 19.92 22.79
C ALA A 45 7.61 20.98 21.68
N GLU A 46 8.61 21.87 21.66
CA GLU A 46 8.75 22.91 20.64
C GLU A 46 8.96 22.33 19.24
N ILE A 47 9.85 21.34 19.10
CA ILE A 47 10.06 20.63 17.83
C ILE A 47 8.75 19.99 17.36
N ALA A 48 8.04 19.28 18.26
CA ALA A 48 6.78 18.61 17.92
C ALA A 48 5.72 19.60 17.40
N VAL A 49 5.51 20.72 18.10
CA VAL A 49 4.52 21.73 17.71
C VAL A 49 4.93 22.43 16.40
N ARG A 50 6.20 22.85 16.27
CA ARG A 50 6.68 23.51 15.05
C ARG A 50 6.60 22.60 13.84
N TYR A 51 6.94 21.32 13.98
CA TYR A 51 6.82 20.33 12.92
C TYR A 51 5.36 20.14 12.52
N ALA A 52 4.45 19.99 13.49
CA ALA A 52 3.01 19.87 13.21
C ALA A 52 2.43 21.10 12.50
N LEU A 53 2.90 22.31 12.83
CA LEU A 53 2.53 23.54 12.14
C LEU A 53 3.03 23.55 10.68
N GLN A 54 4.25 23.05 10.42
CA GLN A 54 4.75 22.88 9.05
C GLN A 54 3.92 21.86 8.26
N VAL A 55 3.60 20.70 8.84
CA VAL A 55 2.72 19.70 8.21
C VAL A 55 1.35 20.30 7.91
N ARG A 56 0.77 21.07 8.83
CA ARG A 56 -0.50 21.78 8.59
C ARG A 56 -0.40 22.75 7.42
N ASN A 57 0.67 23.53 7.35
CA ASN A 57 0.88 24.47 6.26
C ASN A 57 1.05 23.74 4.92
N PHE A 58 1.80 22.64 4.91
CA PHE A 58 1.97 21.77 3.73
C PHE A 58 0.62 21.19 3.26
N CYS A 59 -0.18 20.64 4.18
CA CYS A 59 -1.52 20.16 3.86
C CYS A 59 -2.38 21.25 3.21
N ALA A 60 -2.41 22.44 3.79
CA ALA A 60 -3.25 23.53 3.31
C ALA A 60 -2.77 24.12 1.97
N ARG A 61 -1.45 24.29 1.79
CA ARG A 61 -0.88 24.99 0.62
C ARG A 61 -0.58 24.08 -0.56
N GLU A 62 0.03 22.93 -0.30
CA GLU A 62 0.51 22.03 -1.37
C GLU A 62 -0.55 20.98 -1.72
N LEU A 63 -1.21 20.40 -0.70
CA LEU A 63 -2.21 19.36 -0.92
C LEU A 63 -3.64 19.92 -1.05
N MET A 64 -3.84 21.19 -0.71
CA MET A 64 -5.14 21.84 -0.60
C MET A 64 -6.13 21.06 0.28
N ILE A 65 -5.69 20.58 1.44
CA ILE A 65 -6.50 19.87 2.43
C ILE A 65 -6.70 20.78 3.65
N ASP A 66 -7.96 21.09 3.98
CA ASP A 66 -8.29 22.03 5.06
C ASP A 66 -7.99 21.48 6.47
N ARG A 67 -8.19 20.17 6.65
CA ARG A 67 -8.01 19.50 7.95
C ARG A 67 -6.89 18.47 7.84
N VAL A 68 -5.86 18.63 8.67
CA VAL A 68 -4.76 17.67 8.77
C VAL A 68 -5.27 16.31 9.24
N PRO A 69 -5.19 15.25 8.41
CA PRO A 69 -5.53 13.89 8.81
C PRO A 69 -4.54 13.34 9.84
N ALA A 70 -4.95 12.30 10.56
CA ALA A 70 -4.14 11.71 11.63
C ALA A 70 -2.88 10.98 11.14
N THR A 71 -2.84 10.58 9.87
CA THR A 71 -1.72 9.82 9.29
C THR A 71 -1.39 10.30 7.88
N ILE A 72 -0.16 10.05 7.42
CA ILE A 72 0.27 10.34 6.05
C ILE A 72 -0.58 9.56 5.03
N GLY A 73 -0.95 8.31 5.35
CA GLY A 73 -1.86 7.53 4.50
C GLY A 73 -3.23 8.21 4.36
N ALA A 74 -3.78 8.73 5.46
CA ALA A 74 -5.04 9.48 5.41
C ALA A 74 -4.89 10.82 4.66
N MET A 75 -3.72 11.48 4.72
CA MET A 75 -3.39 12.63 3.87
C MET A 75 -3.45 12.28 2.38
N ALA A 76 -2.82 11.17 1.98
CA ALA A 76 -2.84 10.71 0.59
C ALA A 76 -4.27 10.40 0.12
N VAL A 77 -5.07 9.70 0.93
CA VAL A 77 -6.48 9.40 0.63
C VAL A 77 -7.31 10.69 0.53
N SER A 78 -7.10 11.67 1.43
CA SER A 78 -7.78 12.96 1.34
C SER A 78 -7.43 13.71 0.05
N ARG A 79 -6.16 13.74 -0.35
CA ARG A 79 -5.73 14.35 -1.62
C ARG A 79 -6.31 13.61 -2.83
N PHE A 80 -6.29 12.28 -2.81
CA PHE A 80 -6.86 11.44 -3.86
C PHE A 80 -8.36 11.71 -4.05
N ASN A 81 -9.14 11.68 -2.97
CA ASN A 81 -10.58 11.97 -3.03
C ASN A 81 -10.88 13.38 -3.52
N LYS A 82 -10.04 14.36 -3.15
CA LYS A 82 -10.17 15.73 -3.66
C LYS A 82 -9.89 15.78 -5.16
N THR A 83 -8.83 15.12 -5.62
CA THR A 83 -8.46 15.04 -7.04
C THR A 83 -9.58 14.39 -7.88
N LEU A 84 -10.21 13.32 -7.38
CA LEU A 84 -11.37 12.72 -8.06
C LEU A 84 -12.51 13.72 -8.23
N LYS A 85 -12.88 14.45 -7.16
CA LYS A 85 -13.93 15.47 -7.21
C LYS A 85 -13.61 16.60 -8.18
N GLU A 86 -12.36 17.07 -8.21
CA GLU A 86 -11.88 18.09 -9.15
C GLU A 86 -12.00 17.63 -10.62
N ASN A 87 -11.92 16.32 -10.87
CA ASN A 87 -12.07 15.71 -12.19
C ASN A 87 -13.50 15.18 -12.47
N ASN A 88 -14.51 15.57 -11.68
CA ASN A 88 -15.90 15.08 -11.79
C ASN A 88 -16.06 13.56 -11.67
N MET A 89 -15.12 12.90 -10.99
CA MET A 89 -15.15 11.48 -10.69
C MET A 89 -15.55 11.25 -9.23
N SER A 90 -16.04 10.04 -8.92
CA SER A 90 -16.35 9.65 -7.55
C SER A 90 -15.53 8.43 -7.10
N PRO A 91 -15.12 8.36 -5.83
CA PRO A 91 -14.49 7.17 -5.26
C PRO A 91 -15.37 5.92 -5.39
N GLU A 92 -16.70 6.10 -5.33
CA GLU A 92 -17.70 5.04 -5.49
C GLU A 92 -17.56 4.32 -6.83
N VAL A 93 -17.40 5.08 -7.92
CA VAL A 93 -17.18 4.52 -9.26
C VAL A 93 -15.80 3.89 -9.36
N CYS A 94 -14.76 4.60 -8.96
CA CYS A 94 -13.37 4.15 -9.14
C CYS A 94 -13.05 2.87 -8.35
N LEU A 95 -13.62 2.75 -7.15
CA LEU A 95 -13.33 1.66 -6.23
C LEU A 95 -14.45 0.61 -6.20
N GLY A 96 -15.52 0.76 -6.99
CA GLY A 96 -16.66 -0.15 -6.96
C GLY A 96 -17.31 -0.22 -5.58
N THR A 97 -17.66 0.93 -5.01
CA THR A 97 -18.30 1.04 -3.70
C THR A 97 -19.61 1.82 -3.77
N HIS A 98 -20.47 1.65 -2.78
CA HIS A 98 -21.72 2.39 -2.62
C HIS A 98 -22.01 2.64 -1.13
N ILE A 99 -22.90 3.59 -0.85
CA ILE A 99 -23.34 3.85 0.53
C ILE A 99 -24.54 2.97 0.85
N LYS A 100 -24.31 1.96 1.70
CA LYS A 100 -25.38 1.11 2.23
C LYS A 100 -26.05 1.83 3.40
N THR A 101 -27.35 2.08 3.26
CA THR A 101 -28.17 2.73 4.29
C THR A 101 -28.98 1.66 5.03
N ARG A 102 -28.90 1.64 6.36
CA ARG A 102 -29.73 0.78 7.22
C ARG A 102 -30.30 1.57 8.38
N GLU A 103 -31.50 1.20 8.81
CA GLU A 103 -32.09 1.76 10.02
C GLU A 103 -31.81 0.83 11.19
N LEU A 104 -31.19 1.37 12.23
CA LEU A 104 -30.92 0.67 13.47
C LEU A 104 -31.95 1.14 14.51
N TRP A 105 -32.73 0.23 15.06
CA TRP A 105 -33.55 0.53 16.22
C TRP A 105 -32.66 0.68 17.46
N LEU A 106 -32.69 1.85 18.10
CA LEU A 106 -31.97 2.10 19.35
C LEU A 106 -32.93 1.97 20.52
N THR A 107 -32.83 0.85 21.23
CA THR A 107 -33.71 0.51 22.36
C THR A 107 -33.67 1.56 23.47
N GLU A 108 -32.51 2.19 23.70
CA GLU A 108 -32.31 3.20 24.76
C GLU A 108 -33.15 4.47 24.55
N ILE A 109 -33.32 4.89 23.29
CA ILE A 109 -34.05 6.11 22.93
C ILE A 109 -35.38 5.83 22.22
N GLN A 110 -35.77 4.54 22.11
CA GLN A 110 -36.98 4.07 21.43
C GLN A 110 -37.18 4.73 20.05
N ALA A 111 -36.10 4.84 19.28
CA ALA A 111 -36.11 5.50 17.98
C ALA A 111 -35.22 4.79 16.96
N PHE A 112 -35.54 4.99 15.68
CA PHE A 112 -34.68 4.57 14.58
C PHE A 112 -33.54 5.56 14.36
N ARG A 113 -32.34 5.03 14.15
CA ARG A 113 -31.17 5.77 13.69
C ARG A 113 -30.75 5.24 12.33
N THR A 114 -30.80 6.09 11.32
CA THR A 114 -30.24 5.78 10.01
C THR A 114 -28.71 5.77 10.08
N ILE A 115 -28.10 4.66 9.68
CA ILE A 115 -26.66 4.48 9.57
C ILE A 115 -26.32 4.33 8.09
N LYS A 116 -25.31 5.08 7.64
CA LYS A 116 -24.78 5.07 6.29
C LYS A 116 -23.33 4.60 6.33
N ASN A 117 -23.04 3.45 5.74
CA ASN A 117 -21.70 2.89 5.69
C ASN A 117 -21.27 2.64 4.24
N PRO A 118 -20.01 2.93 3.87
CA PRO A 118 -19.45 2.47 2.62
C PRO A 118 -19.46 0.93 2.56
N ALA A 119 -19.81 0.37 1.42
CA ALA A 119 -19.78 -1.06 1.14
C ALA A 119 -19.36 -1.29 -0.32
N SER A 120 -18.71 -2.43 -0.61
CA SER A 120 -18.44 -2.86 -1.98
C SER A 120 -19.75 -3.03 -2.76
N VAL A 121 -19.75 -2.75 -4.07
CA VAL A 121 -20.90 -3.13 -4.92
C VAL A 121 -21.03 -4.66 -4.94
N PRO A 122 -22.24 -5.22 -5.05
CA PRO A 122 -22.45 -6.67 -4.93
C PRO A 122 -21.58 -7.51 -5.88
N SER A 123 -21.39 -7.06 -7.12
CA SER A 123 -20.54 -7.76 -8.08
C SER A 123 -19.07 -7.83 -7.65
N ARG A 124 -18.52 -6.76 -7.06
CA ARG A 124 -17.18 -6.76 -6.46
C ARG A 124 -17.14 -7.67 -5.22
N GLU A 125 -18.12 -7.55 -4.33
CA GLU A 125 -18.20 -8.32 -3.08
C GLU A 125 -18.18 -9.83 -3.34
N LEU A 126 -18.89 -10.31 -4.37
CA LEU A 126 -18.94 -11.72 -4.74
C LEU A 126 -17.57 -12.32 -5.10
N PHE A 127 -16.63 -11.51 -5.60
CA PHE A 127 -15.34 -11.97 -6.10
C PHE A 127 -14.13 -11.43 -5.31
N GLU A 128 -14.36 -10.69 -4.22
CA GLU A 128 -13.31 -9.95 -3.49
C GLU A 128 -12.19 -10.83 -2.93
N THR A 129 -12.47 -12.11 -2.67
CA THR A 129 -11.47 -13.09 -2.22
C THR A 129 -10.34 -13.31 -3.23
N PHE A 130 -10.60 -13.22 -4.53
CA PHE A 130 -9.57 -13.40 -5.57
C PHE A 130 -8.43 -12.36 -5.45
N PRO A 131 -8.70 -11.04 -5.54
CA PRO A 131 -7.65 -10.02 -5.41
C PRO A 131 -7.02 -10.01 -4.01
N ILE A 132 -7.78 -10.31 -2.94
CA ILE A 132 -7.21 -10.43 -1.58
C ILE A 132 -6.12 -11.51 -1.53
N ASN A 133 -6.36 -12.67 -2.13
CA ASN A 133 -5.39 -13.76 -2.12
C ASN A 133 -4.19 -13.49 -3.04
N CYS A 134 -4.38 -12.68 -4.09
CA CYS A 134 -3.29 -12.26 -4.99
C CYS A 134 -2.47 -11.07 -4.45
N TYR A 135 -2.88 -10.46 -3.33
CA TYR A 135 -2.18 -9.29 -2.78
C TYR A 135 -0.89 -9.69 -2.06
N HIS A 136 0.25 -9.62 -2.74
CA HIS A 136 1.57 -9.96 -2.21
C HIS A 136 2.41 -8.71 -1.91
N GLY A 137 3.43 -8.87 -1.06
CA GLY A 137 4.44 -7.84 -0.83
C GLY A 137 5.46 -7.77 -1.96
N GLY A 138 6.44 -6.87 -1.84
CA GLY A 138 7.56 -6.81 -2.78
C GLY A 138 8.40 -8.09 -2.77
N ARG A 139 8.95 -8.44 -3.93
CA ARG A 139 9.92 -9.55 -4.07
C ARG A 139 11.23 -9.16 -3.40
N ASN A 140 11.64 -9.93 -2.39
CA ASN A 140 12.92 -9.76 -1.71
C ASN A 140 13.57 -11.13 -1.56
N GLU A 141 14.62 -11.39 -2.35
CA GLU A 141 15.32 -12.67 -2.38
C GLU A 141 16.84 -12.44 -2.43
N CYS A 142 17.59 -13.38 -1.85
CA CYS A 142 19.04 -13.41 -1.91
C CYS A 142 19.48 -14.63 -2.73
N PHE A 143 19.99 -14.39 -3.94
CA PHE A 143 20.37 -15.46 -4.87
C PHE A 143 21.77 -16.00 -4.64
N MET A 144 22.60 -15.31 -3.86
CA MET A 144 23.97 -15.71 -3.58
C MET A 144 24.31 -15.51 -2.10
N MET A 145 24.84 -16.54 -1.46
CA MET A 145 25.38 -16.44 -0.11
C MET A 145 26.91 -16.58 -0.15
N GLY A 146 27.60 -15.74 0.63
CA GLY A 146 29.05 -15.76 0.75
C GLY A 146 29.74 -14.74 -0.16
N VAL A 147 31.02 -14.98 -0.46
CA VAL A 147 31.86 -14.05 -1.22
C VAL A 147 31.40 -14.02 -2.67
N THR A 148 31.04 -12.83 -3.17
CA THR A 148 30.69 -12.63 -4.58
C THR A 148 31.93 -12.81 -5.47
N PRO A 149 31.81 -13.38 -6.68
CA PRO A 149 32.96 -13.61 -7.55
C PRO A 149 33.48 -12.31 -8.19
N SER A 150 32.64 -11.27 -8.19
CA SER A 150 32.95 -9.92 -8.67
C SER A 150 33.19 -8.98 -7.50
N ASP A 151 34.17 -8.10 -7.65
CA ASP A 151 34.47 -6.98 -6.75
C ASP A 151 33.70 -5.69 -7.12
N HIS A 152 33.14 -5.63 -8.33
CA HIS A 152 32.31 -4.52 -8.81
C HIS A 152 30.85 -4.94 -8.93
N TRP A 153 29.95 -4.08 -8.45
CA TRP A 153 28.51 -4.27 -8.48
C TRP A 153 27.79 -2.96 -8.84
N TYR A 154 26.61 -3.11 -9.45
CA TYR A 154 25.68 -2.03 -9.73
C TYR A 154 24.41 -2.29 -8.93
N ASP A 155 23.96 -1.30 -8.20
CA ASP A 155 22.69 -1.33 -7.48
C ASP A 155 21.74 -0.34 -8.16
N TYR A 156 20.70 -0.88 -8.79
CA TYR A 156 19.73 -0.13 -9.56
C TYR A 156 18.44 0.01 -8.75
N ASP A 157 18.04 1.25 -8.50
CA ASP A 157 16.77 1.58 -7.86
C ASP A 157 15.79 2.20 -8.86
N LEU A 158 14.55 1.71 -8.85
CA LEU A 158 13.47 2.25 -9.66
C LEU A 158 12.81 3.41 -8.90
N ALA A 159 13.12 4.64 -9.33
CA ALA A 159 12.53 5.83 -8.75
C ALA A 159 11.00 5.80 -8.85
N GLY A 160 10.33 5.66 -7.71
CA GLY A 160 8.86 5.70 -7.63
C GLY A 160 8.15 4.46 -8.19
N ALA A 161 8.74 3.27 -8.13
CA ALA A 161 8.21 2.03 -8.72
C ALA A 161 6.69 1.83 -8.55
N TYR A 162 6.16 1.97 -7.33
CA TYR A 162 4.72 1.83 -7.08
C TYR A 162 3.88 2.93 -7.73
N ILE A 163 4.35 4.18 -7.73
CA ILE A 163 3.62 5.29 -8.36
C ILE A 163 3.59 5.09 -9.88
N THR A 164 4.70 4.67 -10.48
CA THR A 164 4.75 4.32 -11.90
C THR A 164 3.78 3.19 -12.22
N GLY A 165 3.72 2.14 -11.39
CA GLY A 165 2.75 1.06 -11.56
C GLY A 165 1.29 1.54 -11.41
N LEU A 166 1.00 2.47 -10.50
CA LEU A 166 -0.34 3.02 -10.31
C LEU A 166 -0.84 3.82 -11.53
N LEU A 167 0.05 4.40 -12.35
CA LEU A 167 -0.33 5.10 -13.58
C LEU A 167 -0.89 4.14 -14.65
N ASP A 168 -0.57 2.85 -14.55
CA ASP A 168 -1.02 1.83 -15.50
C ASP A 168 -2.38 1.21 -15.11
N ILE A 169 -2.96 1.60 -13.97
CA ILE A 169 -4.24 1.07 -13.49
C ILE A 169 -5.40 1.93 -14.01
N LEU A 170 -6.25 1.34 -14.85
CA LEU A 170 -7.47 1.97 -15.35
C LEU A 170 -8.66 1.74 -14.39
N ILE A 171 -9.79 2.36 -14.69
CA ILE A 171 -11.00 2.17 -13.90
C ILE A 171 -11.59 0.78 -14.17
N PRO A 172 -11.75 -0.07 -13.15
CA PRO A 172 -12.32 -1.40 -13.34
C PRO A 172 -13.84 -1.34 -13.59
N ASP A 173 -14.31 -2.10 -14.58
CA ASP A 173 -15.72 -2.36 -14.81
C ASP A 173 -16.21 -3.52 -13.95
N TYR A 174 -16.51 -3.20 -12.69
CA TYR A 174 -17.05 -4.16 -11.73
C TYR A 174 -18.40 -4.77 -12.15
N GLY A 175 -19.10 -4.21 -13.14
CA GLY A 175 -20.37 -4.74 -13.64
C GLY A 175 -20.20 -5.92 -14.60
N ASN A 176 -19.03 -6.03 -15.25
CA ASN A 176 -18.76 -6.99 -16.32
C ASN A 176 -17.65 -7.99 -15.98
N ILE A 177 -17.49 -8.31 -14.69
CA ILE A 177 -16.55 -9.34 -14.22
C ILE A 177 -16.91 -10.69 -14.85
N ARG A 178 -15.93 -11.34 -15.48
CA ARG A 178 -16.09 -12.66 -16.10
C ARG A 178 -15.14 -13.68 -15.49
N LEU A 179 -15.57 -14.94 -15.45
CA LEU A 179 -14.71 -16.05 -15.07
C LEU A 179 -13.88 -16.51 -16.26
N SER A 180 -12.62 -16.86 -16.04
CA SER A 180 -11.81 -17.53 -17.06
C SER A 180 -10.86 -18.57 -16.47
N LYS A 181 -10.70 -19.67 -17.22
CA LYS A 181 -9.70 -20.70 -16.97
C LYS A 181 -8.65 -20.81 -18.08
N ASN A 182 -8.74 -19.94 -19.08
CA ASN A 182 -7.78 -19.90 -20.18
C ASN A 182 -6.62 -18.98 -19.79
N PRO A 183 -5.36 -19.46 -19.71
CA PRO A 183 -4.20 -18.61 -19.41
C PRO A 183 -4.07 -17.40 -20.34
N ASP A 184 -4.39 -17.56 -21.64
CA ASP A 184 -4.25 -16.47 -22.62
C ASP A 184 -5.17 -15.28 -22.35
N ASP A 185 -6.29 -15.49 -21.62
CA ASP A 185 -7.22 -14.42 -21.25
C ASP A 185 -6.63 -13.43 -20.23
N TYR A 186 -5.50 -13.78 -19.60
CA TYR A 186 -4.78 -12.97 -18.61
C TYR A 186 -3.60 -12.20 -19.23
N CYS A 187 -3.36 -12.34 -20.54
CA CYS A 187 -2.29 -11.63 -21.24
C CYS A 187 -2.76 -10.27 -21.77
N GLY A 188 -1.84 -9.30 -21.83
CA GLY A 188 -2.13 -7.91 -22.18
C GLY A 188 -2.69 -7.08 -21.03
N HIS A 189 -3.22 -5.90 -21.37
CA HIS A 189 -3.68 -4.93 -20.38
C HIS A 189 -5.06 -5.31 -19.83
N VAL A 190 -5.09 -6.22 -18.85
CA VAL A 190 -6.32 -6.71 -18.19
C VAL A 190 -6.15 -6.78 -16.68
N MET A 191 -7.24 -6.56 -15.94
CA MET A 191 -7.25 -6.76 -14.49
C MET A 191 -7.68 -8.18 -14.14
N GLY A 192 -6.73 -9.11 -14.14
CA GLY A 192 -6.98 -10.52 -13.87
C GLY A 192 -6.45 -11.00 -12.52
N PHE A 193 -7.16 -11.97 -11.92
CA PHE A 193 -6.77 -12.62 -10.66
C PHE A 193 -7.14 -14.10 -10.71
N ALA A 194 -6.21 -15.00 -10.41
CA ALA A 194 -6.44 -16.43 -10.53
C ALA A 194 -5.67 -17.29 -9.52
N LEU A 195 -6.23 -18.45 -9.21
CA LEU A 195 -5.52 -19.58 -8.61
C LEU A 195 -4.94 -20.45 -9.72
N VAL A 196 -3.62 -20.60 -9.71
CA VAL A 196 -2.87 -21.27 -10.78
C VAL A 196 -1.99 -22.38 -10.21
N THR A 197 -1.94 -23.53 -10.88
CA THR A 197 -0.83 -24.48 -10.71
C THR A 197 0.13 -24.27 -11.86
N PHE A 198 1.42 -24.21 -11.58
CA PHE A 198 2.44 -23.86 -12.57
C PHE A 198 3.68 -24.75 -12.46
N ARG A 199 4.41 -24.84 -13.57
CA ARG A 199 5.74 -25.43 -13.66
C ARG A 199 6.58 -24.67 -14.69
N PHE A 200 7.63 -24.03 -14.22
CA PHE A 200 8.67 -23.41 -15.03
C PHE A 200 9.65 -24.47 -15.57
N PRO A 201 10.27 -24.23 -16.75
CA PRO A 201 11.42 -24.99 -17.19
C PRO A 201 12.59 -24.88 -16.20
N GLU A 202 13.36 -25.96 -16.04
CA GLU A 202 14.53 -25.98 -15.14
C GLU A 202 15.62 -24.95 -15.52
N SER A 203 15.59 -24.46 -16.75
CA SER A 203 16.47 -23.41 -17.24
C SER A 203 16.12 -22.00 -16.75
N VAL A 204 14.97 -21.80 -16.09
CA VAL A 204 14.57 -20.49 -15.55
C VAL A 204 15.24 -20.27 -14.19
N PRO A 205 16.22 -19.35 -14.08
CA PRO A 205 16.93 -19.14 -12.83
C PRO A 205 16.09 -18.38 -11.79
N TYR A 206 15.15 -17.55 -12.24
CA TYR A 206 14.35 -16.66 -11.41
C TYR A 206 12.86 -16.81 -11.73
N PRO A 207 12.18 -17.83 -11.19
CA PRO A 207 10.73 -17.97 -11.33
C PRO A 207 10.01 -16.72 -10.83
N SER A 208 8.85 -16.40 -11.43
CA SER A 208 8.11 -15.17 -11.14
C SER A 208 6.89 -15.36 -10.23
N LEU A 209 6.40 -16.59 -10.05
CA LEU A 209 5.16 -16.83 -9.30
C LEU A 209 5.42 -17.07 -7.81
N PRO A 210 4.79 -16.29 -6.92
CA PRO A 210 4.98 -16.42 -5.49
C PRO A 210 4.15 -17.57 -4.90
N VAL A 211 4.78 -18.40 -4.07
CA VAL A 211 4.11 -19.39 -3.22
C VAL A 211 4.24 -18.95 -1.78
N ARG A 212 3.09 -18.76 -1.11
CA ARG A 212 3.05 -18.38 0.30
C ARG A 212 3.37 -19.57 1.19
N THR A 213 4.20 -19.33 2.18
CA THR A 213 4.42 -20.26 3.30
C THR A 213 3.95 -19.59 4.59
N ASP A 214 3.41 -20.38 5.51
CA ASP A 214 2.86 -19.83 6.77
C ASP A 214 3.94 -19.21 7.67
N GLN A 215 5.19 -19.67 7.57
CA GLN A 215 6.30 -19.26 8.44
C GLN A 215 7.33 -18.35 7.77
N TYR A 216 7.60 -18.50 6.47
CA TYR A 216 8.79 -17.94 5.83
C TYR A 216 8.48 -16.88 4.76
N GLY A 217 7.21 -16.45 4.64
CA GLY A 217 6.81 -15.45 3.67
C GLY A 217 6.65 -16.03 2.26
N LEU A 218 7.07 -15.26 1.25
CA LEU A 218 6.94 -15.61 -0.16
C LEU A 218 8.19 -16.33 -0.67
N PHE A 219 8.00 -17.45 -1.37
CA PHE A 219 9.05 -18.17 -2.08
C PHE A 219 8.71 -18.27 -3.57
N PHE A 220 9.70 -18.29 -4.47
CA PHE A 220 9.48 -18.34 -5.92
C PHE A 220 10.03 -19.65 -6.51
N PRO A 221 9.31 -20.78 -6.33
CA PRO A 221 9.78 -22.09 -6.78
C PRO A 221 9.61 -22.29 -8.28
N LEU A 222 10.25 -23.33 -8.82
CA LEU A 222 10.02 -23.77 -10.21
C LEU A 222 8.63 -24.37 -10.43
N SER A 223 7.94 -24.83 -9.39
CA SER A 223 6.57 -25.35 -9.52
C SER A 223 5.81 -25.22 -8.21
N GLY A 224 4.50 -25.06 -8.31
CA GLY A 224 3.63 -25.00 -7.15
C GLY A 224 2.22 -24.53 -7.50
N GLU A 225 1.50 -24.09 -6.48
CA GLU A 225 0.21 -23.43 -6.60
C GLU A 225 0.34 -21.99 -6.08
N SER A 226 -0.21 -21.04 -6.83
CA SER A 226 -0.11 -19.61 -6.51
C SER A 226 -1.41 -18.89 -6.81
N TRP A 227 -1.72 -17.88 -6.00
CA TRP A 227 -2.69 -16.85 -6.35
C TRP A 227 -1.95 -15.73 -7.07
N ALA A 228 -2.26 -15.50 -8.33
CA ALA A 228 -1.50 -14.61 -9.20
C ALA A 228 -2.40 -13.60 -9.92
N THR A 229 -1.85 -12.42 -10.12
CA THR A 229 -2.42 -11.35 -10.95
C THR A 229 -2.11 -11.59 -12.43
N ALA A 230 -2.85 -10.92 -13.33
CA ALA A 230 -2.61 -10.99 -14.77
C ALA A 230 -1.14 -10.69 -15.19
N PRO A 231 -0.47 -9.62 -14.69
CA PRO A 231 0.93 -9.38 -15.03
C PRO A 231 1.89 -10.49 -14.59
N GLU A 232 1.62 -11.12 -13.45
CA GLU A 232 2.43 -12.25 -12.95
C GLU A 232 2.23 -13.51 -13.82
N ILE A 233 0.99 -13.75 -14.25
CA ILE A 233 0.63 -14.84 -15.17
C ILE A 233 1.29 -14.63 -16.53
N GLU A 234 1.17 -13.44 -17.11
CA GLU A 234 1.78 -13.10 -18.40
C GLU A 234 3.31 -13.25 -18.35
N LEU A 235 3.95 -12.73 -17.29
CA LEU A 235 5.40 -12.90 -17.10
C LEU A 235 5.76 -14.39 -17.01
N ALA A 236 5.00 -15.19 -16.25
CA ALA A 236 5.26 -16.61 -16.12
C ALA A 236 5.12 -17.36 -17.46
N LEU A 237 4.09 -17.06 -18.25
CA LEU A 237 3.93 -17.59 -19.61
C LEU A 237 5.10 -17.18 -20.52
N SER A 238 5.55 -15.92 -20.45
CA SER A 238 6.69 -15.43 -21.24
C SER A 238 8.01 -16.11 -20.89
N LEU A 239 8.15 -16.57 -19.64
CA LEU A 239 9.28 -17.37 -19.17
C LEU A 239 9.14 -18.87 -19.52
N GLY A 240 8.07 -19.26 -20.23
CA GLY A 240 7.82 -20.61 -20.70
C GLY A 240 7.18 -21.53 -19.66
N ALA A 241 6.55 -20.99 -18.61
CA ALA A 241 5.85 -21.81 -17.63
C ALA A 241 4.65 -22.52 -18.25
N GLU A 242 4.52 -23.82 -17.97
CA GLU A 242 3.27 -24.55 -18.13
C GLU A 242 2.36 -24.19 -16.95
N MET A 243 1.09 -23.86 -17.21
CA MET A 243 0.17 -23.53 -16.13
C MET A 243 -1.27 -23.94 -16.41
N THR A 244 -1.99 -24.22 -15.32
CA THR A 244 -3.43 -24.48 -15.30
C THR A 244 -4.10 -23.46 -14.41
N ILE A 245 -5.10 -22.76 -14.94
CA ILE A 245 -5.97 -21.89 -14.14
C ILE A 245 -7.12 -22.72 -13.56
N HIS A 246 -7.18 -22.88 -12.24
CA HIS A 246 -8.26 -23.63 -11.58
C HIS A 246 -9.53 -22.79 -11.50
N ASN A 247 -9.36 -21.55 -11.05
CA ASN A 247 -10.39 -20.55 -10.87
C ASN A 247 -9.75 -19.19 -11.09
N GLY A 248 -10.43 -18.29 -11.80
CA GLY A 248 -9.99 -16.92 -11.90
C GLY A 248 -11.02 -16.01 -12.52
N ILE A 249 -10.81 -14.72 -12.31
CA ILE A 249 -11.68 -13.64 -12.78
C ILE A 249 -10.86 -12.69 -13.64
N ILE A 250 -11.55 -12.09 -14.61
CA ILE A 250 -11.08 -10.92 -15.35
C ILE A 250 -12.09 -9.80 -15.08
N VAL A 251 -11.59 -8.67 -14.61
CA VAL A 251 -12.34 -7.41 -14.50
C VAL A 251 -11.92 -6.55 -15.70
N PRO A 252 -12.81 -6.32 -16.69
CA PRO A 252 -12.49 -5.43 -17.79
C PRO A 252 -12.21 -4.01 -17.28
N TRP A 253 -11.50 -3.22 -18.07
CA TRP A 253 -11.45 -1.78 -17.87
C TRP A 253 -12.66 -1.11 -18.52
N ILE A 254 -13.07 0.04 -17.99
CA ILE A 254 -14.09 0.86 -18.65
C ILE A 254 -13.49 1.44 -19.95
N CYS A 255 -14.06 1.08 -21.11
CA CYS A 255 -13.50 1.31 -22.46
C CYS A 255 -13.23 2.77 -22.86
N ASP A 256 -13.67 3.76 -22.07
CA ASP A 256 -13.53 5.19 -22.40
C ASP A 256 -12.35 5.89 -21.70
N THR A 257 -11.60 5.20 -20.83
CA THR A 257 -10.41 5.80 -20.19
C THR A 257 -9.14 5.30 -20.86
N SER A 258 -8.73 5.95 -21.96
CA SER A 258 -7.33 5.84 -22.42
C SER A 258 -6.42 6.50 -21.37
N PRO A 259 -5.30 5.86 -20.95
CA PRO A 259 -4.34 6.46 -20.02
C PRO A 259 -3.55 7.63 -20.62
N HIS A 260 -3.80 8.01 -21.89
CA HIS A 260 -2.97 8.95 -22.65
C HIS A 260 -3.74 10.12 -23.31
N ASN A 261 -4.99 10.38 -22.91
CA ASN A 261 -5.71 11.59 -23.34
C ASN A 261 -5.70 12.66 -22.25
#